data_AF-A0A9P0ECX7-F1
#
_entry.id   AF-A0A9P0ECX7-F1
#
_cell.length_a   1.000
_cell.length_b   1.000
_cell.length_c   1.000
_cell.angle_alpha   90.00
_cell.angle_beta   90.00
_cell.angle_gamma   90.00
#
_symmetry.space_group_name_H-M   'P 1'
#
loop_
_entity.id
_entity.type
_entity.pdbx_description
1 polymer ?
#
loop_
_entity_poly.entity_id
_entity_poly.type
_entity_poly.pdbx_seq_one_letter_code
_entity_poly.pdbx_strand_id
1 'polypeptide(L)'
;MPDDRFWVFSICTPYGDVLVNIGNLEAHLPGKYLMKYDNREYGLDTKNPPAGFVGLIKFPMAYGLSNMRILTSRTNEDLAAIWALQAGFSVEAQDRPGNPVAPALNFSMFRSQEYLPGVNQTFEEAVLKVAAKIAAYNPPYVTGDRLWVKTKLAKAGFKNDEFIQPKGSDIGLAVASANETVEQFTAKPGVLHDVGNGWVIHDHQYIGLYNSNYEMRYQVASYLYLGLADDQCVYPSRAEEISVDQGKSILFTFAAVPKIKEGGFWSLTAYGPDQDLIENDLNRYSLGDRDALTFPDGSLVSDGEGSFQVLLQATDIEPPANWTSNWLPITAGGSNITVTLRWAEV
;
A
#
# COMPACT_ATOMS: atom_id res chain seq x y z
N MET A 1 -8.35 -18.48 -9.17
CA MET A 1 -7.02 -17.96 -8.82
C MET A 1 -6.10 -19.15 -8.58
N PRO A 2 -4.83 -19.12 -9.03
CA PRO A 2 -3.85 -20.18 -8.74
C PRO A 2 -3.38 -20.15 -7.28
N ASP A 3 -3.06 -21.31 -6.71
CA ASP A 3 -2.58 -21.44 -5.32
C ASP A 3 -1.07 -21.11 -5.20
N ASP A 4 -0.32 -21.35 -6.26
CA ASP A 4 1.14 -21.14 -6.39
C ASP A 4 1.53 -19.68 -6.71
N ARG A 5 0.56 -18.77 -6.75
CA ARG A 5 0.75 -17.36 -7.07
C ARG A 5 0.24 -16.50 -5.94
N PHE A 6 1.05 -15.52 -5.52
CA PHE A 6 0.57 -14.50 -4.59
C PHE A 6 -0.58 -13.70 -5.21
N TRP A 7 -1.70 -13.64 -4.51
CA TRP A 7 -2.79 -12.72 -4.80
C TRP A 7 -3.49 -12.32 -3.51
N VAL A 8 -3.92 -11.06 -3.46
CA VAL A 8 -4.70 -10.53 -2.34
C VAL A 8 -5.70 -9.48 -2.82
N PHE A 9 -6.92 -9.58 -2.31
CA PHE A 9 -8.02 -8.65 -2.51
C PHE A 9 -8.30 -8.02 -1.16
N SER A 10 -7.77 -6.82 -0.98
CA SER A 10 -7.88 -6.06 0.26
C SER A 10 -9.12 -5.18 0.21
N ILE A 11 -9.99 -5.29 1.21
CA ILE A 11 -11.13 -4.38 1.40
C ILE A 11 -10.70 -3.28 2.36
N CYS A 12 -10.59 -2.07 1.84
CA CYS A 12 -9.98 -0.96 2.55
C CYS A 12 -10.98 0.16 2.82
N THR A 13 -10.73 0.87 3.92
CA THR A 13 -11.35 2.16 4.18
C THR A 13 -10.79 3.20 3.21
N PRO A 14 -11.52 4.29 2.91
CA PRO A 14 -10.96 5.40 2.14
C PRO A 14 -9.78 6.09 2.85
N TYR A 15 -9.58 5.82 4.14
CA TYR A 15 -8.54 6.44 4.97
C TYR A 15 -7.23 5.64 5.00
N GLY A 16 -7.12 4.53 4.27
CA GLY A 16 -5.88 3.79 4.12
C GLY A 16 -5.81 2.47 4.89
N ASP A 17 -6.73 2.21 5.83
CA ASP A 17 -6.77 0.93 6.56
C ASP A 17 -7.29 -0.21 5.68
N VAL A 18 -6.60 -1.35 5.73
CA VAL A 18 -6.99 -2.64 5.17
C VAL A 18 -7.72 -3.43 6.24
N LEU A 19 -9.05 -3.55 6.12
CA LEU A 19 -9.86 -4.21 7.16
C LEU A 19 -10.03 -5.71 6.94
N VAL A 20 -9.94 -6.15 5.69
CA VAL A 20 -10.09 -7.56 5.30
C VAL A 20 -9.12 -7.83 4.16
N ASN A 21 -8.39 -8.93 4.25
CA ASN A 21 -7.64 -9.52 3.14
C ASN A 21 -8.32 -10.82 2.71
N ILE A 22 -8.37 -11.04 1.40
CA ILE A 22 -8.78 -12.32 0.80
C ILE A 22 -7.65 -12.70 -0.15
N GLY A 23 -6.90 -13.75 0.18
CA GLY A 23 -5.67 -14.06 -0.54
C GLY A 23 -5.19 -15.49 -0.30
N ASN A 24 -4.22 -15.91 -1.11
CA ASN A 24 -3.67 -17.26 -1.07
C ASN A 24 -2.88 -17.55 0.23
N LEU A 25 -2.23 -16.55 0.83
CA LEU A 25 -1.42 -16.75 2.04
C LEU A 25 -2.23 -17.22 3.25
N GLU A 26 -3.54 -16.94 3.26
CA GLU A 26 -4.48 -17.41 4.27
C GLU A 26 -5.32 -18.61 3.78
N ALA A 27 -4.93 -19.21 2.65
CA ALA A 27 -5.64 -20.31 1.98
C ALA A 27 -7.12 -19.98 1.67
N HIS A 28 -7.43 -18.71 1.38
CA HIS A 28 -8.77 -18.31 1.00
C HIS A 28 -9.12 -18.81 -0.41
N LEU A 29 -10.34 -19.32 -0.58
CA LEU A 29 -10.79 -19.91 -1.83
C LEU A 29 -11.23 -18.82 -2.84
N PRO A 30 -10.86 -18.94 -4.13
CA PRO A 30 -11.50 -18.12 -5.15
C PRO A 30 -13.00 -18.45 -5.23
N GLY A 31 -13.85 -17.43 -5.35
CA GLY A 31 -15.29 -17.63 -5.45
C GLY A 31 -16.09 -16.35 -5.21
N LYS A 32 -17.39 -16.51 -4.98
CA LYS A 32 -18.29 -15.39 -4.67
C LYS A 32 -18.20 -15.05 -3.19
N TYR A 33 -17.87 -13.81 -2.86
CA TYR A 33 -17.95 -13.28 -1.50
C TYR A 33 -19.15 -12.33 -1.39
N LEU A 34 -19.96 -12.50 -0.34
CA LEU A 34 -21.03 -11.56 -0.06
C LEU A 34 -20.47 -10.43 0.79
N MET A 35 -20.58 -9.18 0.34
CA MET A 35 -20.23 -8.01 1.16
C MET A 35 -21.48 -7.42 1.81
N LYS A 36 -21.41 -7.17 3.11
CA LYS A 36 -22.51 -6.64 3.92
C LYS A 36 -22.03 -5.44 4.73
N TYR A 37 -22.80 -4.36 4.69
CA TYR A 37 -22.64 -3.25 5.63
C TYR A 37 -23.00 -3.68 7.05
N ASP A 38 -22.07 -3.46 8.00
CA ASP A 38 -22.28 -3.67 9.43
C ASP A 38 -21.62 -2.56 10.23
N ASN A 39 -22.40 -1.65 10.80
CA ASN A 39 -21.85 -0.48 11.46
C ASN A 39 -21.17 -0.77 12.80
N ARG A 40 -21.02 -2.01 13.24
CA ARG A 40 -20.38 -2.38 14.52
C ARG A 40 -19.17 -3.26 14.30
N GLU A 41 -19.24 -4.17 13.35
CA GLU A 41 -18.24 -5.20 13.12
C GLU A 41 -17.67 -5.11 11.70
N TYR A 42 -16.40 -5.48 11.57
CA TYR A 42 -15.78 -5.76 10.29
C TYR A 42 -15.08 -7.10 10.35
N GLY A 43 -14.79 -7.68 9.20
CA GLY A 43 -14.06 -8.94 9.12
C GLY A 43 -14.59 -9.87 8.05
N LEU A 44 -14.00 -11.04 7.98
CA LEU A 44 -14.33 -12.10 7.03
C LEU A 44 -14.78 -13.36 7.78
N ASP A 45 -15.93 -13.90 7.38
CA ASP A 45 -16.40 -15.22 7.81
C ASP A 45 -16.42 -16.18 6.62
N THR A 46 -15.47 -17.11 6.61
CA THR A 46 -15.37 -18.24 5.67
C THR A 46 -15.88 -19.55 6.28
N LYS A 47 -16.20 -19.57 7.58
CA LYS A 47 -16.60 -20.80 8.28
C LYS A 47 -18.08 -21.09 8.10
N ASN A 48 -18.92 -20.05 8.03
CA ASN A 48 -20.37 -20.19 7.87
C ASN A 48 -20.89 -19.22 6.78
N PRO A 49 -20.43 -19.34 5.53
CA PRO A 49 -20.84 -18.41 4.50
C PRO A 49 -22.32 -18.62 4.12
N PRO A 50 -23.01 -17.54 3.68
CA PRO A 50 -24.33 -17.64 3.08
C PRO A 50 -24.33 -18.60 1.87
N ALA A 51 -25.47 -19.25 1.62
CA ALA A 51 -25.60 -20.19 0.51
C ALA A 51 -25.20 -19.54 -0.84
N GLY A 52 -24.33 -20.23 -1.59
CA GLY A 52 -23.82 -19.74 -2.88
C GLY A 52 -22.60 -18.82 -2.79
N PHE A 53 -22.10 -18.53 -1.59
CA PHE A 53 -20.89 -17.74 -1.34
C PHE A 53 -19.83 -18.58 -0.62
N VAL A 54 -18.56 -18.24 -0.83
CA VAL A 54 -17.41 -18.86 -0.13
C VAL A 54 -17.00 -18.06 1.11
N GLY A 55 -17.52 -16.84 1.27
CA GLY A 55 -17.27 -16.01 2.44
C GLY A 55 -18.25 -14.84 2.56
N LEU A 56 -18.39 -14.32 3.78
CA LEU A 56 -19.12 -13.10 4.12
C LEU A 56 -18.14 -12.04 4.62
N ILE A 57 -18.09 -10.92 3.93
CA ILE A 57 -17.32 -9.73 4.32
C ILE A 57 -18.27 -8.78 5.06
N LYS A 58 -17.97 -8.46 6.32
CA LYS A 58 -18.60 -7.36 7.05
C LYS A 58 -17.74 -6.11 6.89
N PHE A 59 -18.36 -5.00 6.50
CA PHE A 59 -17.66 -3.73 6.30
C PHE A 59 -18.38 -2.57 7.01
N PRO A 60 -17.67 -1.73 7.78
CA PRO A 60 -18.30 -0.82 8.73
C PRO A 60 -18.58 0.59 8.21
N MET A 61 -18.30 0.83 6.93
CA MET A 61 -18.44 2.13 6.29
C MET A 61 -19.31 2.01 5.04
N ALA A 62 -19.94 3.12 4.64
CA ALA A 62 -20.77 3.12 3.43
C ALA A 62 -19.92 3.07 2.15
N TYR A 63 -18.79 3.78 2.13
CA TYR A 63 -17.87 3.80 1.01
C TYR A 63 -16.55 3.12 1.38
N GLY A 64 -15.92 2.49 0.41
CA GLY A 64 -14.64 1.83 0.58
C GLY A 64 -14.03 1.57 -0.78
N LEU A 65 -12.93 0.85 -0.78
CA LEU A 65 -12.23 0.46 -1.99
C LEU A 65 -11.73 -0.97 -1.87
N SER A 66 -11.65 -1.64 -3.01
CA SER A 66 -11.00 -2.95 -3.11
C SER A 66 -9.67 -2.73 -3.80
N ASN A 67 -8.57 -3.00 -3.10
CA ASN A 67 -7.23 -2.99 -3.68
C ASN A 67 -6.82 -4.43 -4.02
N MET A 68 -6.69 -4.72 -5.31
CA MET A 68 -6.46 -6.07 -5.82
C MET A 68 -5.03 -6.18 -6.32
N ARG A 69 -4.30 -7.18 -5.82
CA ARG A 69 -2.92 -7.44 -6.21
C ARG A 69 -2.81 -8.89 -6.66
N ILE A 70 -2.17 -9.09 -7.81
CA ILE A 70 -1.85 -10.40 -8.36
C ILE A 70 -0.39 -10.32 -8.78
N LEU A 71 0.43 -11.18 -8.21
CA LEU A 71 1.85 -11.22 -8.53
C LEU A 71 2.06 -11.65 -9.99
N THR A 72 3.04 -11.05 -10.65
CA THR A 72 3.41 -11.36 -12.03
C THR A 72 4.91 -11.56 -12.19
N SER A 73 5.32 -12.47 -13.08
CA SER A 73 6.70 -12.57 -13.57
C SER A 73 7.00 -11.55 -14.68
N ARG A 74 5.98 -10.85 -15.18
CA ARG A 74 6.03 -9.86 -16.27
C ARG A 74 6.31 -10.44 -17.66
N THR A 75 6.36 -11.78 -17.81
CA THR A 75 6.41 -12.37 -19.16
C THR A 75 5.09 -12.17 -19.88
N ASN A 76 5.11 -12.13 -21.22
CA ASN A 76 3.89 -11.95 -22.00
C ASN A 76 2.88 -13.06 -21.74
N GLU A 77 3.36 -14.29 -21.54
CA GLU A 77 2.53 -15.46 -21.21
C GLU A 77 1.86 -15.29 -19.84
N ASP A 78 2.61 -14.80 -18.86
CA ASP A 78 2.11 -14.58 -17.50
C ASP A 78 1.08 -13.45 -17.44
N LEU A 79 1.35 -12.34 -18.13
CA LEU A 79 0.42 -11.22 -18.26
C LEU A 79 -0.88 -11.65 -18.95
N ALA A 80 -0.80 -12.48 -20.01
CA ALA A 80 -1.98 -13.03 -20.66
C ALA A 80 -2.82 -13.89 -19.70
N ALA A 81 -2.18 -14.71 -18.85
CA ALA A 81 -2.88 -15.49 -17.83
C ALA A 81 -3.54 -14.59 -16.78
N ILE A 82 -2.88 -13.53 -16.33
CA ILE A 82 -3.45 -12.56 -15.38
C ILE A 82 -4.65 -11.82 -16.00
N TRP A 83 -4.55 -11.38 -17.26
CA TRP A 83 -5.69 -10.72 -17.93
C TRP A 83 -6.88 -11.66 -18.06
N ALA A 84 -6.65 -12.94 -18.33
CA ALA A 84 -7.72 -13.94 -18.34
C ALA A 84 -8.37 -14.13 -16.96
N LEU A 85 -7.59 -14.09 -15.87
CA LEU A 85 -8.12 -14.09 -14.51
C LEU A 85 -8.96 -12.83 -14.24
N GLN A 86 -8.42 -11.65 -14.56
CA GLN A 86 -9.08 -10.37 -14.33
C GLN A 86 -10.39 -10.23 -15.11
N ALA A 87 -10.48 -10.79 -16.31
CA ALA A 87 -11.71 -10.82 -17.10
C ALA A 87 -12.86 -11.58 -16.41
N GLY A 88 -12.55 -12.46 -15.46
CA GLY A 88 -13.53 -13.18 -14.65
C GLY A 88 -14.02 -12.42 -13.42
N PHE A 89 -13.45 -11.24 -13.11
CA PHE A 89 -13.87 -10.47 -11.93
C PHE A 89 -15.16 -9.72 -12.20
N SER A 90 -16.10 -9.83 -11.25
CA SER A 90 -17.36 -9.10 -11.30
C SER A 90 -17.78 -8.62 -9.92
N VAL A 91 -18.55 -7.55 -9.90
CA VAL A 91 -19.24 -7.05 -8.71
C VAL A 91 -20.71 -6.96 -9.06
N GLU A 92 -21.56 -7.64 -8.29
CA GLU A 92 -23.01 -7.67 -8.48
C GLU A 92 -23.68 -7.10 -7.24
N ALA A 93 -24.57 -6.12 -7.44
CA ALA A 93 -25.38 -5.59 -6.36
C ALA A 93 -26.35 -6.67 -5.85
N GLN A 94 -26.46 -6.80 -4.54
CA GLN A 94 -27.39 -7.70 -3.88
C GLN A 94 -28.45 -6.87 -3.15
N ASP A 95 -29.70 -7.30 -3.26
CA ASP A 95 -30.80 -6.62 -2.58
C ASP A 95 -30.64 -6.71 -1.06
N ARG A 96 -30.83 -5.58 -0.39
CA ARG A 96 -30.82 -5.48 1.06
C ARG A 96 -32.08 -4.77 1.54
N PRO A 97 -32.82 -5.33 2.52
CA PRO A 97 -33.97 -4.64 3.08
C PRO A 97 -33.55 -3.37 3.84
N GLY A 98 -34.40 -2.35 3.78
CA GLY A 98 -34.26 -1.11 4.54
C GLY A 98 -33.75 0.08 3.73
N ASN A 99 -33.62 1.22 4.41
CA ASN A 99 -33.20 2.47 3.78
C ASN A 99 -31.70 2.44 3.42
N PRO A 100 -31.28 3.19 2.37
CA PRO A 100 -29.87 3.43 2.08
C PRO A 100 -29.13 3.96 3.32
N VAL A 101 -27.93 3.43 3.56
CA VAL A 101 -27.06 3.87 4.68
C VAL A 101 -26.36 5.19 4.38
N ALA A 102 -26.24 5.51 3.10
CA ALA A 102 -25.64 6.72 2.55
C ALA A 102 -26.25 6.97 1.16
N PRO A 103 -26.13 8.19 0.61
CA PRO A 103 -26.40 8.42 -0.81
C PRO A 103 -25.47 7.59 -1.71
N ALA A 104 -25.76 7.54 -3.01
CA ALA A 104 -24.79 6.99 -3.96
C ALA A 104 -23.54 7.88 -3.98
N LEU A 105 -22.35 7.25 -4.05
CA LEU A 105 -21.09 8.00 -4.09
C LEU A 105 -21.03 8.85 -5.36
N ASN A 106 -20.94 10.17 -5.19
CA ASN A 106 -20.82 11.08 -6.33
C ASN A 106 -19.36 11.17 -6.80
N PHE A 107 -19.02 10.42 -7.85
CA PHE A 107 -17.67 10.42 -8.43
C PHE A 107 -17.23 11.76 -9.04
N SER A 108 -18.14 12.73 -9.26
CA SER A 108 -17.75 14.06 -9.75
C SER A 108 -16.84 14.79 -8.75
N MET A 109 -16.92 14.46 -7.45
CA MET A 109 -16.07 15.08 -6.42
C MET A 109 -14.58 14.81 -6.60
N PHE A 110 -14.18 13.89 -7.47
CA PHE A 110 -12.78 13.62 -7.79
C PHE A 110 -12.27 14.35 -9.05
N ARG A 111 -13.13 15.09 -9.74
CA ARG A 111 -12.82 15.71 -11.05
C ARG A 111 -13.30 17.14 -11.18
N SER A 112 -14.29 17.53 -10.40
CA SER A 112 -14.83 18.89 -10.39
C SER A 112 -13.85 19.86 -9.74
N GLN A 113 -13.67 21.04 -10.35
CA GLN A 113 -12.77 22.10 -9.86
C GLN A 113 -13.04 22.54 -8.42
N GLU A 114 -14.27 22.41 -7.94
CA GLU A 114 -14.63 22.66 -6.53
C GLU A 114 -13.82 21.81 -5.53
N TYR A 115 -13.36 20.62 -5.95
CA TYR A 115 -12.69 19.64 -5.11
C TYR A 115 -11.23 19.39 -5.55
N LEU A 116 -10.69 20.23 -6.41
CA LEU A 116 -9.31 20.16 -6.90
C LEU A 116 -8.52 21.39 -6.44
N PRO A 117 -7.19 21.28 -6.25
CA PRO A 117 -6.36 22.46 -6.02
C PRO A 117 -6.44 23.44 -7.19
N GLY A 118 -6.34 24.73 -6.90
CA GLY A 118 -6.40 25.79 -7.91
C GLY A 118 -5.96 27.15 -7.37
N VAL A 119 -6.13 28.20 -8.19
CA VAL A 119 -5.67 29.57 -7.85
C VAL A 119 -6.24 30.08 -6.52
N ASN A 120 -7.47 29.69 -6.20
CA ASN A 120 -8.19 30.15 -5.00
C ASN A 120 -8.43 29.05 -3.97
N GLN A 121 -7.79 27.89 -4.11
CA GLN A 121 -8.01 26.73 -3.25
C GLN A 121 -6.72 25.94 -3.12
N THR A 122 -6.21 25.81 -1.89
CA THR A 122 -5.01 25.02 -1.66
C THR A 122 -5.29 23.53 -1.81
N PHE A 123 -4.24 22.72 -1.93
CA PHE A 123 -4.38 21.27 -1.98
C PHE A 123 -5.07 20.72 -0.72
N GLU A 124 -4.68 21.23 0.45
CA GLU A 124 -5.21 20.84 1.75
C GLU A 124 -6.71 21.16 1.87
N GLU A 125 -7.12 22.36 1.44
CA GLU A 125 -8.54 22.73 1.43
C GLU A 125 -9.35 21.83 0.50
N ALA A 126 -8.82 21.51 -0.68
CA ALA A 126 -9.44 20.58 -1.63
C ALA A 126 -9.64 19.19 -1.00
N VAL A 127 -8.61 18.65 -0.35
CA VAL A 127 -8.67 17.37 0.37
C VAL A 127 -9.73 17.39 1.46
N LEU A 128 -9.81 18.46 2.27
CA LEU A 128 -10.81 18.59 3.33
C LEU A 128 -12.24 18.68 2.78
N LYS A 129 -12.44 19.34 1.63
CA LYS A 129 -13.74 19.36 0.93
C LYS A 129 -14.15 17.98 0.43
N VAL A 130 -13.24 17.21 -0.14
CA VAL A 130 -13.50 15.81 -0.54
C VAL A 130 -13.82 14.97 0.70
N ALA A 131 -13.02 15.07 1.76
CA ALA A 131 -13.22 14.32 2.99
C ALA A 131 -14.59 14.60 3.62
N ALA A 132 -15.05 15.86 3.59
CA ALA A 132 -16.36 16.24 4.12
C ALA A 132 -17.52 15.53 3.44
N LYS A 133 -17.41 15.19 2.15
CA LYS A 133 -18.46 14.46 1.40
C LYS A 133 -18.67 13.02 1.86
N ILE A 134 -17.68 12.42 2.50
CA ILE A 134 -17.73 11.00 2.90
C ILE A 134 -17.69 10.78 4.41
N ALA A 135 -17.15 11.72 5.19
CA ALA A 135 -16.85 11.53 6.61
C ALA A 135 -18.08 11.15 7.46
N ALA A 136 -19.26 11.70 7.17
CA ALA A 136 -20.48 11.38 7.92
C ALA A 136 -20.95 9.92 7.71
N TYR A 137 -20.62 9.32 6.57
CA TYR A 137 -21.01 7.97 6.17
C TYR A 137 -19.91 6.92 6.40
N ASN A 138 -18.71 7.40 6.74
CA ASN A 138 -17.51 6.61 6.97
C ASN A 138 -16.93 6.90 8.38
N PRO A 139 -17.70 6.69 9.47
CA PRO A 139 -17.17 6.89 10.81
C PRO A 139 -16.03 5.91 11.09
N PRO A 140 -15.13 6.21 12.06
CA PRO A 140 -14.10 5.26 12.49
C PRO A 140 -14.67 3.85 12.73
N TYR A 141 -13.98 2.83 12.24
CA TYR A 141 -14.34 1.43 12.50
C TYR A 141 -14.09 1.06 13.97
N VAL A 142 -13.12 1.70 14.63
CA VAL A 142 -12.98 1.71 16.08
C VAL A 142 -14.16 2.48 16.68
N THR A 143 -15.17 1.75 17.18
CA THR A 143 -16.45 2.34 17.61
C THR A 143 -16.29 3.35 18.75
N GLY A 144 -15.32 3.15 19.63
CA GLY A 144 -14.96 4.08 20.69
C GLY A 144 -14.49 5.46 20.18
N ASP A 145 -13.97 5.52 18.95
CA ASP A 145 -13.41 6.77 18.41
C ASP A 145 -14.45 7.70 17.80
N ARG A 146 -15.62 7.16 17.45
CA ARG A 146 -16.63 7.85 16.65
C ARG A 146 -17.06 9.17 17.25
N LEU A 147 -17.29 9.21 18.57
CA LEU A 147 -17.79 10.43 19.22
C LEU A 147 -16.74 11.54 19.22
N TRP A 148 -15.51 11.23 19.62
CA TRP A 148 -14.48 12.25 19.72
C TRP A 148 -13.97 12.68 18.34
N VAL A 149 -13.85 11.76 17.37
CA VAL A 149 -13.49 12.11 15.98
C VAL A 149 -14.54 13.02 15.36
N LYS A 150 -15.83 12.65 15.45
CA LYS A 150 -16.93 13.49 14.97
C LYS A 150 -16.89 14.88 15.61
N THR A 151 -16.60 14.95 16.91
CA THR A 151 -16.51 16.23 17.63
C THR A 151 -15.33 17.07 17.14
N LYS A 152 -14.16 16.45 16.88
CA LYS A 152 -12.99 17.15 16.33
C LYS A 152 -13.26 17.64 14.90
N LEU A 153 -13.81 16.81 14.03
CA LEU A 153 -14.15 17.19 12.66
C LEU A 153 -15.17 18.35 12.63
N ALA A 154 -16.19 18.31 13.48
CA ALA A 154 -17.14 19.41 13.58
C ALA A 154 -16.49 20.73 14.00
N LYS A 155 -15.55 20.68 14.97
CA LYS A 155 -14.75 21.86 15.37
C LYS A 155 -13.81 22.34 14.26
N ALA A 156 -13.31 21.42 13.44
CA ALA A 156 -12.45 21.71 12.30
C ALA A 156 -13.19 22.30 11.11
N GLY A 157 -14.53 22.33 11.11
CA GLY A 157 -15.34 22.94 10.04
C GLY A 157 -16.17 21.96 9.21
N PHE A 158 -16.21 20.67 9.57
CA PHE A 158 -17.03 19.67 8.87
C PHE A 158 -18.49 19.77 9.31
N LYS A 159 -19.39 20.06 8.37
CA LYS A 159 -20.83 20.17 8.65
C LYS A 159 -21.64 19.93 7.37
N ASN A 160 -22.71 19.13 7.46
CA ASN A 160 -23.65 18.89 6.36
C ASN A 160 -22.97 18.53 5.02
N ASP A 161 -22.02 17.60 5.06
CA ASP A 161 -21.24 17.15 3.91
C ASP A 161 -20.41 18.27 3.23
N GLU A 162 -20.07 19.32 3.97
CA GLU A 162 -19.24 20.43 3.55
C GLU A 162 -18.11 20.70 4.55
N PHE A 163 -17.01 21.23 4.04
CA PHE A 163 -15.93 21.80 4.84
C PHE A 163 -15.97 23.32 4.70
N ILE A 164 -16.11 24.00 5.84
CA ILE A 164 -15.99 25.46 5.93
C ILE A 164 -14.92 25.75 6.96
N GLN A 165 -13.79 26.28 6.50
CA GLN A 165 -12.68 26.65 7.38
C GLN A 165 -13.17 27.59 8.50
N PRO A 166 -12.95 27.25 9.78
CA PRO A 166 -13.32 28.11 10.89
C PRO A 166 -12.65 29.48 10.79
N LYS A 167 -13.41 30.54 11.08
CA LYS A 167 -12.91 31.91 11.04
C LYS A 167 -11.68 32.07 11.95
N GLY A 168 -10.58 32.60 11.40
CA GLY A 168 -9.33 32.83 12.13
C GLY A 168 -8.46 31.59 12.33
N SER A 169 -8.84 30.44 11.78
CA SER A 169 -7.94 29.29 11.65
C SER A 169 -7.07 29.41 10.41
N ASP A 170 -5.95 28.68 10.37
CA ASP A 170 -5.01 28.62 9.26
C ASP A 170 -4.72 27.15 8.94
N ILE A 171 -5.04 26.71 7.73
CA ILE A 171 -4.86 25.32 7.30
C ILE A 171 -3.36 24.96 7.19
N GLY A 172 -2.52 25.90 6.75
CA GLY A 172 -1.08 25.68 6.66
C GLY A 172 -0.45 25.44 8.03
N LEU A 173 -0.85 26.22 9.04
CA LEU A 173 -0.44 25.98 10.43
C LEU A 173 -0.97 24.64 10.98
N ALA A 174 -2.19 24.25 10.60
CA ALA A 174 -2.74 22.96 10.99
C ALA A 174 -1.94 21.78 10.40
N VAL A 175 -1.53 21.87 9.12
CA VAL A 175 -0.68 20.87 8.48
C VAL A 175 0.71 20.83 9.10
N ALA A 176 1.33 21.99 9.33
CA ALA A 176 2.64 22.05 10.00
C ALA A 176 2.60 21.37 11.39
N SER A 177 1.54 21.63 12.17
CA SER A 177 1.34 20.99 13.48
C SER A 177 1.08 19.48 13.37
N ALA A 178 0.36 19.03 12.35
CA ALA A 178 0.15 17.60 12.10
C ALA A 178 1.47 16.90 11.75
N ASN A 179 2.29 17.50 10.88
CA ASN A 179 3.60 16.97 10.51
C ASN A 179 4.53 16.86 11.72
N GLU A 180 4.62 17.91 12.54
CA GLU A 180 5.42 17.89 13.77
C GLU A 180 4.95 16.79 14.74
N THR A 181 3.64 16.61 14.89
CA THR A 181 3.07 15.55 15.75
C THR A 181 3.50 14.17 15.27
N VAL A 182 3.52 13.95 13.95
CA VAL A 182 3.90 12.68 13.36
C VAL A 182 5.40 12.42 13.42
N GLU A 183 6.24 13.44 13.20
CA GLU A 183 7.68 13.35 13.40
C GLU A 183 8.00 12.93 14.84
N GLN A 184 7.37 13.58 15.82
CA GLN A 184 7.51 13.24 17.24
C GLN A 184 6.98 11.84 17.56
N PHE A 185 5.90 11.40 16.91
CA PHE A 185 5.36 10.05 17.08
C PHE A 185 6.34 9.01 16.54
N THR A 186 6.84 9.21 15.32
CA THR A 186 7.73 8.28 14.62
C THR A 186 9.06 8.09 15.34
N ALA A 187 9.54 9.14 16.02
CA ALA A 187 10.77 9.09 16.82
C ALA A 187 10.64 8.27 18.13
N LYS A 188 9.44 7.82 18.50
CA LYS A 188 9.25 7.02 19.72
C LYS A 188 9.83 5.61 19.56
N PRO A 189 10.49 5.06 20.60
CA PRO A 189 10.93 3.67 20.59
C PRO A 189 9.76 2.71 20.30
N GLY A 190 10.00 1.74 19.41
CA GLY A 190 9.01 0.72 19.04
C GLY A 190 8.00 1.15 17.97
N VAL A 191 8.15 2.33 17.34
CA VAL A 191 7.38 2.67 16.13
C VAL A 191 8.06 2.17 14.87
N LEU A 192 9.37 2.35 14.80
CA LEU A 192 10.26 1.74 13.81
C LEU A 192 11.21 0.80 14.54
N HIS A 193 11.40 -0.40 14.00
CA HIS A 193 12.34 -1.40 14.47
C HIS A 193 13.56 -1.43 13.56
N ASP A 194 14.75 -1.27 14.14
CA ASP A 194 16.00 -1.53 13.44
C ASP A 194 16.17 -3.05 13.26
N VAL A 195 16.24 -3.48 12.00
CA VAL A 195 16.44 -4.89 11.63
C VAL A 195 17.88 -5.17 11.19
N GLY A 196 18.80 -4.25 11.47
CA GLY A 196 20.23 -4.34 11.23
C GLY A 196 20.65 -3.74 9.87
N ASN A 197 21.94 -3.43 9.76
CA ASN A 197 22.55 -2.90 8.54
C ASN A 197 21.84 -1.65 7.96
N GLY A 198 21.28 -0.81 8.83
CA GLY A 198 20.57 0.42 8.46
C GLY A 198 19.22 0.21 7.76
N TRP A 199 18.62 -0.96 7.96
CA TRP A 199 17.24 -1.26 7.55
C TRP A 199 16.30 -1.10 8.74
N VAL A 200 15.10 -0.60 8.46
CA VAL A 200 14.03 -0.44 9.43
C VAL A 200 12.73 -1.03 8.91
N ILE A 201 11.85 -1.41 9.83
CA ILE A 201 10.48 -1.81 9.55
C ILE A 201 9.54 -1.13 10.54
N HIS A 202 8.33 -0.78 10.09
CA HIS A 202 7.28 -0.35 11.02
C HIS A 202 6.89 -1.49 11.96
N ASP A 203 6.56 -1.15 13.20
CA ASP A 203 5.81 -2.07 14.05
C ASP A 203 4.48 -2.44 13.38
N HIS A 204 4.05 -3.68 13.60
CA HIS A 204 2.85 -4.24 12.98
C HIS A 204 1.58 -3.41 13.22
N GLN A 205 1.51 -2.64 14.31
CA GLN A 205 0.36 -1.79 14.64
C GLN A 205 0.31 -0.48 13.83
N TYR A 206 1.35 -0.19 13.05
CA TYR A 206 1.55 1.09 12.37
C TYR A 206 1.63 0.97 10.85
N ILE A 207 1.24 -0.16 10.27
CA ILE A 207 1.12 -0.35 8.81
C ILE A 207 -0.10 -1.23 8.47
N GLY A 208 -0.84 -0.85 7.44
CA GLY A 208 -2.00 -1.59 6.94
C GLY A 208 -3.26 -1.53 7.81
N LEU A 209 -3.16 -1.71 9.14
CA LEU A 209 -4.30 -1.63 10.07
C LEU A 209 -3.95 -0.76 11.29
N TYR A 210 -4.31 0.52 11.23
CA TYR A 210 -3.79 1.52 12.18
C TYR A 210 -4.60 1.66 13.47
N ASN A 211 -5.83 1.13 13.53
CA ASN A 211 -6.78 1.35 14.62
C ASN A 211 -6.93 2.83 14.97
N SER A 212 -6.57 3.22 16.19
CA SER A 212 -6.59 4.60 16.69
C SER A 212 -5.25 5.34 16.51
N ASN A 213 -4.28 4.76 15.80
CA ASN A 213 -2.98 5.38 15.49
C ASN A 213 -3.10 6.30 14.27
N TYR A 214 -3.83 7.40 14.42
CA TYR A 214 -4.12 8.35 13.34
C TYR A 214 -2.85 9.03 12.80
N GLU A 215 -1.85 9.23 13.65
CA GLU A 215 -0.53 9.77 13.30
C GLU A 215 0.16 8.87 12.27
N MET A 216 0.22 7.57 12.53
CA MET A 216 0.84 6.61 11.60
C MET A 216 0.00 6.39 10.36
N ARG A 217 -1.33 6.41 10.47
CA ARG A 217 -2.21 6.41 9.30
C ARG A 217 -1.90 7.57 8.36
N TYR A 218 -1.74 8.78 8.90
CA TYR A 218 -1.36 9.96 8.12
C TYR A 218 0.04 9.83 7.53
N GLN A 219 1.03 9.42 8.34
CA GLN A 219 2.42 9.25 7.91
C GLN A 219 2.51 8.29 6.73
N VAL A 220 2.00 7.07 6.89
CA VAL A 220 2.13 6.01 5.89
C VAL A 220 1.31 6.34 4.64
N ALA A 221 0.13 6.96 4.76
CA ALA A 221 -0.66 7.35 3.60
C ALA A 221 0.05 8.38 2.69
N SER A 222 1.04 9.12 3.20
CA SER A 222 1.77 10.12 2.41
C SER A 222 2.75 9.51 1.40
N TYR A 223 3.21 8.27 1.59
CA TYR A 223 4.16 7.60 0.69
C TYR A 223 3.83 6.12 0.36
N LEU A 224 2.91 5.49 1.10
CA LEU A 224 2.51 4.09 0.91
C LEU A 224 1.01 3.91 1.20
N TYR A 225 0.16 4.67 0.48
CA TYR A 225 -1.28 4.53 0.57
C TYR A 225 -1.71 3.07 0.30
N LEU A 226 -2.51 2.52 1.21
CA LEU A 226 -3.01 1.14 1.18
C LEU A 226 -1.91 0.07 1.28
N GLY A 227 -0.79 0.35 1.95
CA GLY A 227 0.16 -0.66 2.38
C GLY A 227 -0.55 -1.86 3.03
N LEU A 228 -0.10 -3.08 2.73
CA LEU A 228 -0.65 -4.28 3.35
C LEU A 228 -0.24 -4.34 4.82
N ALA A 229 -1.03 -5.06 5.63
CA ALA A 229 -0.58 -5.47 6.95
C ALA A 229 0.47 -6.59 6.84
N ASP A 230 1.22 -6.79 7.91
CA ASP A 230 2.39 -7.66 7.99
C ASP A 230 2.07 -9.15 7.78
N ASP A 231 0.82 -9.55 8.03
CA ASP A 231 0.29 -10.87 7.72
C ASP A 231 0.37 -11.21 6.22
N GLN A 232 0.32 -10.20 5.34
CA GLN A 232 0.41 -10.37 3.89
C GLN A 232 1.77 -9.95 3.30
N CYS A 233 2.36 -8.86 3.81
CA CYS A 233 3.61 -8.33 3.29
C CYS A 233 4.26 -7.39 4.31
N VAL A 234 5.53 -7.62 4.61
CA VAL A 234 6.37 -6.65 5.32
C VAL A 234 7.14 -5.76 4.34
N TYR A 235 7.50 -4.56 4.79
CA TYR A 235 8.16 -3.53 3.98
C TYR A 235 9.47 -3.01 4.62
N PRO A 236 10.51 -3.84 4.80
CA PRO A 236 11.80 -3.31 5.25
C PRO A 236 12.31 -2.26 4.29
N SER A 237 12.71 -1.09 4.79
CA SER A 237 13.28 -0.01 4.00
C SER A 237 14.57 0.49 4.61
N ARG A 238 15.41 1.16 3.80
CA ARG A 238 16.58 1.86 4.32
C ARG A 238 16.11 3.05 5.18
N ALA A 239 16.69 3.18 6.39
CA ALA A 239 16.34 4.25 7.32
C ALA A 239 16.66 5.65 6.78
N GLU A 240 17.66 5.73 5.90
CA GLU A 240 18.12 6.95 5.26
C GLU A 240 18.12 6.76 3.74
N GLU A 241 17.90 7.85 3.02
CA GLU A 241 18.13 7.91 1.57
C GLU A 241 19.58 7.53 1.26
N ILE A 242 19.79 6.94 0.08
CA ILE A 242 21.12 6.65 -0.42
C ILE A 242 21.44 7.65 -1.53
N SER A 243 22.48 8.46 -1.35
CA SER A 243 23.04 9.29 -2.41
C SER A 243 23.94 8.44 -3.31
N VAL A 244 23.62 8.37 -4.60
CA VAL A 244 24.49 7.75 -5.60
C VAL A 244 25.12 8.83 -6.46
N ASP A 245 26.42 9.05 -6.29
CA ASP A 245 27.16 10.01 -7.10
C ASP A 245 27.39 9.50 -8.52
N GLN A 246 27.65 10.42 -9.45
CA GLN A 246 28.01 10.08 -10.82
C GLN A 246 29.19 9.10 -10.88
N GLY A 247 29.04 8.03 -11.67
CA GLY A 247 30.06 6.99 -11.80
C GLY A 247 30.17 6.05 -10.61
N LYS A 248 29.27 6.15 -9.62
CA LYS A 248 29.16 5.20 -8.51
C LYS A 248 27.99 4.23 -8.72
N SER A 249 28.05 3.12 -8.00
CA SER A 249 27.01 2.11 -7.96
C SER A 249 26.89 1.57 -6.54
N ILE A 250 25.75 0.96 -6.22
CA ILE A 250 25.51 0.28 -4.95
C ILE A 250 25.44 -1.20 -5.21
N LEU A 251 26.06 -1.98 -4.32
CA LEU A 251 25.99 -3.43 -4.35
C LEU A 251 25.28 -3.94 -3.09
N PHE A 252 24.03 -4.38 -3.25
CA PHE A 252 23.29 -5.04 -2.18
C PHE A 252 23.69 -6.50 -2.14
N THR A 253 24.24 -6.94 -1.00
CA THR A 253 24.59 -8.35 -0.79
C THR A 253 23.51 -9.02 0.05
N PHE A 254 22.87 -10.03 -0.51
CA PHE A 254 21.99 -10.94 0.21
C PHE A 254 22.83 -12.08 0.76
N ALA A 255 22.83 -12.27 2.07
CA ALA A 255 23.61 -13.33 2.72
C ALA A 255 23.08 -14.74 2.39
N ALA A 256 21.78 -14.83 2.10
CA ALA A 256 21.07 -16.04 1.70
C ALA A 256 19.89 -15.66 0.81
N VAL A 257 19.30 -16.65 0.13
CA VAL A 257 18.04 -16.47 -0.59
C VAL A 257 16.92 -16.15 0.42
N PRO A 258 16.13 -15.08 0.23
CA PRO A 258 15.03 -14.76 1.15
C PRO A 258 14.00 -15.89 1.21
N LYS A 259 13.69 -16.36 2.41
CA LYS A 259 12.67 -17.38 2.64
C LYS A 259 11.28 -16.77 2.53
N ILE A 260 10.44 -17.33 1.68
CA ILE A 260 9.06 -16.84 1.45
C ILE A 260 8.05 -17.90 1.91
N LYS A 261 6.85 -17.45 2.29
CA LYS A 261 5.70 -18.37 2.46
C LYS A 261 5.41 -19.09 1.14
N GLU A 262 4.81 -20.27 1.23
CA GLU A 262 4.26 -20.94 0.05
C GLU A 262 3.25 -20.01 -0.65
N GLY A 263 3.43 -19.79 -1.95
CA GLY A 263 2.67 -18.82 -2.73
C GLY A 263 2.97 -17.34 -2.39
N GLY A 264 3.99 -17.05 -1.58
CA GLY A 264 4.47 -15.71 -1.28
C GLY A 264 5.43 -15.15 -2.34
N PHE A 265 6.15 -14.09 -1.97
CA PHE A 265 7.11 -13.43 -2.84
C PHE A 265 8.12 -12.58 -2.06
N TRP A 266 9.20 -12.17 -2.73
CA TRP A 266 10.03 -11.07 -2.28
C TRP A 266 10.50 -10.21 -3.46
N SER A 267 10.70 -8.92 -3.23
CA SER A 267 11.27 -8.02 -4.23
C SER A 267 12.03 -6.87 -3.59
N LEU A 268 13.09 -6.40 -4.24
CA LEU A 268 13.79 -5.16 -3.98
C LEU A 268 13.37 -4.11 -5.01
N THR A 269 12.95 -2.93 -4.56
CA THR A 269 12.56 -1.80 -5.42
C THR A 269 13.37 -0.56 -5.01
N ALA A 270 13.81 0.20 -6.00
CA ALA A 270 14.41 1.53 -5.82
C ALA A 270 13.46 2.60 -6.34
N TYR A 271 13.38 3.72 -5.63
CA TYR A 271 12.54 4.86 -5.96
C TYR A 271 13.38 6.11 -6.11
N GLY A 272 12.93 7.02 -6.98
CA GLY A 272 13.52 8.34 -7.14
C GLY A 272 13.27 9.25 -5.93
N PRO A 273 13.82 10.48 -5.94
CA PRO A 273 13.63 11.47 -4.88
C PRO A 273 12.15 11.84 -4.62
N ASP A 274 11.29 11.65 -5.62
CA ASP A 274 9.84 11.89 -5.58
C ASP A 274 9.03 10.68 -5.07
N GLN A 275 9.70 9.59 -4.67
CA GLN A 275 9.09 8.29 -4.34
C GLN A 275 8.41 7.57 -5.52
N ASP A 276 8.65 7.99 -6.75
CA ASP A 276 8.18 7.29 -7.96
C ASP A 276 9.19 6.26 -8.47
N LEU A 277 8.72 5.36 -9.34
CA LEU A 277 9.56 4.37 -10.01
C LEU A 277 10.51 5.05 -10.99
N ILE A 278 11.76 4.58 -11.03
CA ILE A 278 12.78 5.16 -11.90
C ILE A 278 12.64 4.61 -13.32
N GLU A 279 12.25 5.46 -14.26
CA GLU A 279 12.13 5.11 -15.69
C GLU A 279 13.46 4.59 -16.27
N ASN A 280 13.38 3.52 -17.06
CA ASN A 280 14.53 2.92 -17.72
C ASN A 280 14.12 2.06 -18.93
N ASP A 281 15.03 1.92 -19.90
CA ASP A 281 14.78 1.21 -21.17
C ASP A 281 14.50 -0.29 -21.01
N LEU A 282 14.88 -0.89 -19.87
CA LEU A 282 14.59 -2.30 -19.56
C LEU A 282 13.16 -2.50 -19.04
N ASN A 283 12.41 -1.42 -18.75
CA ASN A 283 11.14 -1.47 -18.02
C ASN A 283 11.26 -2.31 -16.73
N ARG A 284 12.41 -2.22 -16.05
CA ARG A 284 12.73 -2.98 -14.84
C ARG A 284 12.74 -2.07 -13.64
N TYR A 285 11.76 -2.24 -12.77
CA TYR A 285 11.57 -1.38 -11.59
C TYR A 285 11.79 -2.14 -10.27
N SER A 286 11.93 -3.45 -10.33
CA SER A 286 12.26 -4.28 -9.17
C SER A 286 12.96 -5.56 -9.62
N LEU A 287 13.68 -6.16 -8.67
CA LEU A 287 14.27 -7.48 -8.77
C LEU A 287 13.80 -8.35 -7.60
N GLY A 288 13.44 -9.60 -7.86
CA GLY A 288 12.89 -10.48 -6.83
C GLY A 288 12.90 -11.96 -7.19
N ASP A 289 12.07 -12.73 -6.51
CA ASP A 289 11.93 -14.19 -6.68
C ASP A 289 11.28 -14.63 -8.01
N ARG A 290 10.90 -13.68 -8.87
CA ARG A 290 10.40 -13.94 -10.22
C ARG A 290 11.41 -13.58 -11.31
N ASP A 291 12.57 -13.04 -10.93
CA ASP A 291 13.65 -12.70 -11.85
C ASP A 291 14.66 -13.83 -11.97
N ALA A 292 15.32 -13.92 -13.14
CA ALA A 292 16.40 -14.86 -13.41
C ALA A 292 17.72 -14.40 -12.76
N LEU A 293 17.70 -14.09 -11.46
CA LEU A 293 18.87 -13.70 -10.68
C LEU A 293 19.88 -14.84 -10.63
N THR A 294 21.16 -14.51 -10.65
CA THR A 294 22.25 -15.49 -10.62
C THR A 294 23.15 -15.33 -9.39
N PHE A 295 23.68 -16.45 -8.91
CA PHE A 295 24.82 -16.48 -8.00
C PHE A 295 26.12 -16.03 -8.71
N PRO A 296 27.22 -15.77 -7.97
CA PRO A 296 28.50 -15.39 -8.58
C PRO A 296 29.07 -16.40 -9.58
N ASP A 297 28.70 -17.68 -9.48
CA ASP A 297 29.11 -18.74 -10.41
C ASP A 297 28.23 -18.84 -11.67
N GLY A 298 27.19 -18.01 -11.78
CA GLY A 298 26.25 -17.96 -12.90
C GLY A 298 25.05 -18.90 -12.80
N SER A 299 24.96 -19.74 -11.75
CA SER A 299 23.77 -20.55 -11.50
C SER A 299 22.58 -19.71 -11.02
N LEU A 300 21.35 -20.17 -11.26
CA LEU A 300 20.14 -19.43 -10.89
C LEU A 300 19.89 -19.44 -9.38
N VAL A 301 19.51 -18.29 -8.83
CA VAL A 301 19.12 -18.12 -7.43
C VAL A 301 17.89 -18.96 -7.08
N SER A 302 17.00 -19.22 -8.03
CA SER A 302 15.83 -20.09 -7.84
C SER A 302 16.17 -21.56 -7.56
N ASP A 303 17.37 -22.00 -7.93
CA ASP A 303 17.73 -23.42 -7.98
C ASP A 303 18.71 -23.82 -6.86
N GLY A 304 19.02 -22.89 -5.95
CA GLY A 304 20.05 -23.10 -4.94
C GLY A 304 19.95 -22.20 -3.73
N GLU A 305 20.94 -22.33 -2.86
CA GLU A 305 21.07 -21.58 -1.62
C GLU A 305 22.45 -20.93 -1.57
N GLY A 306 22.54 -19.72 -1.04
CA GLY A 306 23.81 -19.03 -0.89
C GLY A 306 23.67 -17.52 -0.96
N SER A 307 24.82 -16.84 -0.93
CA SER A 307 24.88 -15.40 -1.07
C SER A 307 24.89 -14.98 -2.53
N PHE A 308 24.12 -13.95 -2.85
CA PHE A 308 24.10 -13.31 -4.16
C PHE A 308 24.07 -11.79 -3.98
N GLN A 309 24.21 -11.07 -5.09
CA GLN A 309 24.29 -9.63 -5.07
C GLN A 309 23.38 -9.00 -6.12
N VAL A 310 22.82 -7.84 -5.79
CA VAL A 310 22.03 -7.00 -6.69
C VAL A 310 22.75 -5.67 -6.88
N LEU A 311 22.98 -5.29 -8.13
CA LEU A 311 23.65 -4.05 -8.52
C LEU A 311 22.61 -2.97 -8.77
N LEU A 312 22.70 -1.85 -8.06
CA LEU A 312 21.98 -0.61 -8.42
C LEU A 312 22.97 0.33 -9.08
N GLN A 313 22.74 0.63 -10.36
CA GLN A 313 23.65 1.42 -11.18
C GLN A 313 22.88 2.26 -12.20
N ALA A 314 23.39 3.47 -12.45
CA ALA A 314 22.82 4.44 -13.36
C ALA A 314 22.70 3.88 -14.78
N THR A 315 21.60 4.20 -15.47
CA THR A 315 21.29 3.72 -16.84
C THR A 315 22.31 4.16 -17.90
N ASP A 316 23.05 5.23 -17.66
CA ASP A 316 24.11 5.74 -18.55
C ASP A 316 25.46 5.02 -18.38
N ILE A 317 25.53 4.02 -17.49
CA ILE A 317 26.70 3.19 -17.28
C ILE A 317 26.38 1.75 -17.70
N GLU A 318 27.16 1.22 -18.64
CA GLU A 318 27.03 -0.18 -19.05
C GLU A 318 27.37 -1.11 -17.87
N PRO A 319 26.45 -2.00 -17.44
CA PRO A 319 26.74 -2.94 -16.37
C PRO A 319 27.79 -3.94 -16.86
N PRO A 320 28.62 -4.51 -15.96
CA PRO A 320 29.52 -5.56 -16.38
C PRO A 320 28.72 -6.74 -16.96
N ALA A 321 29.25 -7.40 -17.99
CA ALA A 321 28.48 -8.32 -18.83
C ALA A 321 27.76 -9.47 -18.07
N ASN A 322 28.27 -9.88 -16.91
CA ASN A 322 27.69 -10.91 -16.06
C ASN A 322 26.69 -10.38 -15.00
N TRP A 323 26.35 -9.09 -15.01
CA TRP A 323 25.46 -8.45 -14.03
C TRP A 323 24.10 -8.08 -14.59
N THR A 324 23.87 -8.22 -15.90
CA THR A 324 22.63 -7.75 -16.54
C THR A 324 21.37 -8.33 -15.90
N SER A 325 21.38 -9.59 -15.46
CA SER A 325 20.23 -10.18 -14.74
C SER A 325 20.04 -9.60 -13.34
N ASN A 326 21.12 -9.31 -12.63
CA ASN A 326 21.12 -8.81 -11.25
C ASN A 326 21.17 -7.28 -11.15
N TRP A 327 21.03 -6.58 -12.28
CA TRP A 327 21.09 -5.12 -12.34
C TRP A 327 19.69 -4.51 -12.21
N LEU A 328 19.52 -3.65 -11.20
CA LEU A 328 18.38 -2.76 -11.03
C LEU A 328 18.78 -1.35 -11.48
N PRO A 329 18.29 -0.87 -12.63
CA PRO A 329 18.64 0.45 -13.13
C PRO A 329 18.16 1.57 -12.21
N ILE A 330 18.99 2.60 -12.04
CA ILE A 330 18.65 3.85 -11.35
C ILE A 330 18.95 5.06 -12.26
N THR A 331 18.66 6.26 -11.78
CA THR A 331 18.74 7.52 -12.55
C THR A 331 20.11 7.71 -13.20
N ALA A 332 20.12 8.10 -14.48
CA ALA A 332 21.35 8.46 -15.20
C ALA A 332 22.14 9.54 -14.44
N GLY A 333 23.46 9.38 -14.36
CA GLY A 333 24.32 10.28 -13.60
C GLY A 333 24.21 10.16 -12.07
N GLY A 334 23.34 9.30 -11.55
CA GLY A 334 23.12 9.11 -10.11
C GLY A 334 22.05 10.06 -9.51
N SER A 335 21.48 9.66 -8.38
CA SER A 335 20.50 10.45 -7.64
C SER A 335 20.45 10.01 -6.17
N ASN A 336 19.76 10.79 -5.33
CA ASN A 336 19.21 10.23 -4.12
C ASN A 336 18.15 9.20 -4.49
N ILE A 337 18.12 8.09 -3.75
CA ILE A 337 17.12 7.05 -3.90
C ILE A 337 16.67 6.56 -2.53
N THR A 338 15.43 6.08 -2.45
CA THR A 338 14.99 5.19 -1.38
C THR A 338 14.91 3.76 -1.89
N VAL A 339 15.10 2.79 -0.99
CA VAL A 339 15.08 1.37 -1.33
C VAL A 339 14.19 0.64 -0.33
N THR A 340 13.28 -0.18 -0.86
CA THR A 340 12.33 -0.96 -0.07
C THR A 340 12.32 -2.41 -0.54
N LEU A 341 12.40 -3.33 0.42
CA LEU A 341 12.07 -4.73 0.25
C LEU A 341 10.57 -4.91 0.46
N ARG A 342 9.95 -5.75 -0.37
CA ARG A 342 8.61 -6.30 -0.11
C ARG A 342 8.78 -7.77 0.10
N TRP A 343 8.18 -8.31 1.14
CA TRP A 343 8.43 -9.68 1.52
C TRP A 343 7.21 -10.31 2.19
N ALA A 344 6.68 -11.37 1.60
CA ALA A 344 5.68 -12.24 2.23
C ALA A 344 6.42 -13.40 2.93
N GLU A 345 6.93 -13.12 4.13
CA GLU A 345 7.78 -14.03 4.91
C GLU A 345 6.99 -15.05 5.74
N VAL A 346 7.70 -16.12 6.15
CA VAL A 346 7.19 -17.30 6.89
C VAL A 346 6.91 -16.99 8.35
#